data_AF-A0A2I0WQN9-F1
#
_entry.id   AF-A0A2I0WQN9-F1
#
_cell.length_a   1.000
_cell.length_b   1.000
_cell.length_c   1.000
_cell.angle_alpha   90.00
_cell.angle_beta   90.00
_cell.angle_gamma   90.00
#
_symmetry.space_group_name_H-M   'P 1'
#
loop_
_entity.id
_entity.type
_entity.pdbx_description
1 polymer ?
#
loop_
_entity_poly.entity_id
_entity_poly.type
_entity_poly.pdbx_seq_one_letter_code
_entity_poly.pdbx_strand_id
1 'polypeptide(L)'
;MAPITDCLKLKSFSWGADQQQSFEAIKEALTTAPILTLPCFDIPFMVDTDASSIGIGAVLSQMGKPIAFFSEKLCPARSKWAAYEQELYAIIRALKQWESYLLHQDFILCSDNKALQYINTQKNISRMHARWLVFLQRFSFTLKHKPGVENTVADALSRRAVLLTTLQAELVGLEHLKELYAKDEDFGAIWEKCQATLQCDDYSIRHGFLFKHDLLCIPISSWRQHLIRETHCGGLAAHLGQDNTLRQLQARFFWPRLRRDTLRFVESCPICQAFKGGAQNSGLYMPLPVPHSIWEDVSMDFILGLPRTRRGNDSILVVVDRFSKMSHFLSCKKTYNAMNIATLFFNEVVRLHGVPKSITSDRDVKFISHFWRELWKRLGTDLRFSSAYHPQSDGQTEVVNRTLGNMLRCLVQEQPKQWEEVLSRAEFAFNAMTNRSTGKAPFAIVYTKAPNTVIESY
;
A
#
# COMPACT_ATOMS: atom_id res chain seq x y z
N MET A 1 -2.95 -26.53 17.06
CA MET A 1 -2.99 -27.23 15.75
C MET A 1 -1.68 -27.96 15.43
N ALA A 2 -0.51 -27.30 15.46
CA ALA A 2 0.77 -27.95 15.13
C ALA A 2 1.05 -29.28 15.88
N PRO A 3 0.85 -29.37 17.22
CA PRO A 3 1.12 -30.61 17.97
C PRO A 3 0.25 -31.80 17.57
N ILE A 4 -1.00 -31.54 17.12
CA ILE A 4 -1.95 -32.56 16.67
C ILE A 4 -1.61 -33.02 15.25
N THR A 5 -1.24 -32.09 14.36
CA THR A 5 -0.84 -32.41 12.99
C THR A 5 0.47 -33.16 12.89
N ASP A 6 1.34 -33.06 13.90
CA ASP A 6 2.61 -33.79 13.95
C ASP A 6 2.43 -35.26 14.35
N CYS A 7 1.39 -35.60 15.13
CA CYS A 7 0.99 -36.99 15.39
C CYS A 7 0.56 -37.73 14.12
N LEU A 8 0.12 -37.00 13.07
CA LEU A 8 -0.29 -37.57 11.78
C LEU A 8 0.89 -37.83 10.82
N LYS A 9 2.09 -37.32 11.14
CA LYS A 9 3.30 -37.47 10.31
C LYS A 9 4.19 -38.64 10.74
N LEU A 10 3.98 -39.20 11.94
CA LEU A 10 4.79 -40.27 12.52
C LEU A 10 4.11 -41.64 12.33
N LYS A 11 4.91 -42.71 12.21
CA LYS A 11 4.41 -44.10 12.07
C LYS A 11 3.73 -44.64 13.34
N SER A 12 3.94 -44.00 14.49
CA SER A 12 3.35 -44.37 15.78
C SER A 12 2.60 -43.18 16.36
N PHE A 13 1.33 -43.39 16.68
CA PHE A 13 0.47 -42.37 17.28
C PHE A 13 0.74 -42.30 18.79
N SER A 14 1.30 -41.17 19.24
CA SER A 14 1.49 -40.87 20.68
C SER A 14 0.73 -39.61 21.04
N TRP A 15 -0.17 -39.72 22.02
CA TRP A 15 -0.98 -38.63 22.53
C TRP A 15 -0.52 -38.26 23.95
N GLY A 16 0.09 -37.09 24.10
CA GLY A 16 0.62 -36.57 25.36
C GLY A 16 -0.09 -35.31 25.84
N ALA A 17 0.50 -34.64 26.84
CA ALA A 17 -0.06 -33.46 27.48
C ALA A 17 -0.22 -32.28 26.50
N ASP A 18 0.78 -32.04 25.63
CA ASP A 18 0.75 -30.95 24.66
C ASP A 18 -0.33 -31.15 23.58
N GLN A 19 -0.60 -32.41 23.21
CA GLN A 19 -1.69 -32.76 22.29
C GLN A 19 -3.05 -32.58 22.96
N GLN A 20 -3.19 -33.00 24.21
CA GLN A 20 -4.42 -32.85 25.00
C GLN A 20 -4.77 -31.37 25.20
N GLN A 21 -3.79 -30.54 25.60
CA GLN A 21 -3.97 -29.11 25.77
C GLN A 21 -4.30 -28.42 24.44
N SER A 22 -3.62 -28.78 23.34
CA SER A 22 -3.96 -28.25 22.02
C SER A 22 -5.34 -28.71 21.55
N PHE A 23 -5.83 -29.86 21.99
CA PHE A 23 -7.16 -30.38 21.64
C PHE A 23 -8.25 -29.64 22.42
N GLU A 24 -8.05 -29.41 23.72
CA GLU A 24 -8.97 -28.66 24.58
C GLU A 24 -9.07 -27.19 24.17
N ALA A 25 -7.95 -26.55 23.84
CA ALA A 25 -7.96 -25.18 23.32
C ALA A 25 -8.71 -25.06 21.98
N ILE A 26 -8.61 -26.08 21.11
CA ILE A 26 -9.39 -26.14 19.87
C ILE A 26 -10.87 -26.36 20.17
N LYS A 27 -11.19 -27.27 21.09
CA LYS A 27 -12.57 -27.52 21.52
C LYS A 27 -13.22 -26.24 22.05
N GLU A 28 -12.52 -25.50 22.90
CA GLU A 28 -12.98 -24.24 23.49
C GLU A 28 -13.15 -23.14 22.44
N ALA A 29 -12.17 -22.96 21.55
CA ALA A 29 -12.23 -21.99 20.45
C ALA A 29 -13.36 -22.30 19.44
N LEU A 30 -13.66 -23.59 19.20
CA LEU A 30 -14.78 -24.01 18.36
C LEU A 30 -16.14 -23.80 19.03
N THR A 31 -16.20 -23.71 20.36
CA THR A 31 -17.45 -23.53 21.11
C THR A 31 -17.82 -22.07 21.43
N THR A 32 -16.91 -21.10 21.24
CA THR A 32 -17.10 -19.72 21.76
C THR A 32 -17.10 -18.59 20.71
N ALA A 33 -16.62 -18.79 19.48
CA ALA A 33 -16.67 -17.82 18.37
C ALA A 33 -17.92 -18.07 17.49
N PRO A 34 -18.33 -17.18 16.53
CA PRO A 34 -19.64 -17.22 15.90
C PRO A 34 -19.89 -18.62 15.34
N ILE A 35 -20.83 -19.30 16.01
CA ILE A 35 -20.92 -20.76 16.06
C ILE A 35 -21.01 -21.27 14.63
N LEU A 36 -20.02 -22.08 14.24
CA LEU A 36 -20.10 -22.85 13.00
C LEU A 36 -21.44 -23.58 13.01
N THR A 37 -22.32 -23.23 12.09
CA THR A 37 -23.62 -23.88 12.04
C THR A 37 -23.43 -25.28 11.49
N LEU A 38 -24.10 -26.26 12.10
CA LEU A 38 -24.17 -27.59 11.52
C LEU A 38 -24.77 -27.50 10.11
N PRO A 39 -24.21 -28.21 9.12
CA PRO A 39 -24.72 -28.19 7.76
C PRO A 39 -26.14 -28.75 7.73
N CYS A 40 -27.06 -28.02 7.13
CA CYS A 40 -28.41 -28.48 6.86
C CYS A 40 -28.55 -28.80 5.36
N PHE A 41 -28.64 -30.07 4.99
CA PHE A 41 -28.62 -30.49 3.58
C PHE A 41 -29.87 -30.08 2.78
N ASP A 42 -30.91 -29.58 3.45
CA ASP A 42 -32.11 -29.02 2.80
C ASP A 42 -31.92 -27.55 2.35
N ILE A 43 -30.80 -26.93 2.74
CA ILE A 43 -30.48 -25.54 2.43
C ILE A 43 -29.29 -25.50 1.46
N PRO A 44 -29.37 -24.74 0.35
CA PRO A 44 -28.24 -24.60 -0.58
C PRO A 44 -26.99 -24.06 0.11
N PHE A 45 -25.84 -24.68 -0.16
CA PHE A 45 -24.55 -24.20 0.32
C PHE A 45 -24.09 -22.98 -0.49
N MET A 46 -23.29 -22.13 0.13
CA MET A 46 -22.56 -21.05 -0.51
C MET A 46 -21.07 -21.23 -0.26
N VAL A 47 -20.29 -21.22 -1.34
CA VAL A 47 -18.83 -21.37 -1.31
C VAL A 47 -18.23 -20.06 -1.80
N ASP A 48 -17.67 -19.26 -0.89
CA ASP A 48 -16.91 -18.06 -1.25
C ASP A 48 -15.43 -18.43 -1.35
N THR A 49 -14.78 -18.14 -2.48
CA THR A 49 -13.35 -18.40 -2.70
C THR A 49 -12.62 -17.12 -3.04
N ASP A 50 -11.35 -17.05 -2.64
CA ASP A 50 -10.44 -15.98 -3.03
C ASP A 50 -9.00 -16.51 -3.17
N ALA A 51 -8.22 -15.85 -4.03
CA ALA A 51 -6.81 -16.18 -4.21
C ALA A 51 -5.93 -14.92 -4.26
N SER A 52 -4.80 -15.00 -3.58
CA SER A 52 -3.72 -14.02 -3.66
C SER A 52 -2.47 -14.67 -4.25
N SER A 53 -1.46 -13.85 -4.54
CA SER A 53 -0.14 -14.34 -4.98
C SER A 53 0.56 -15.23 -3.94
N ILE A 54 0.08 -15.26 -2.68
CA ILE A 54 0.73 -15.93 -1.55
C ILE A 54 -0.09 -17.13 -1.05
N GLY A 55 -1.42 -17.08 -1.17
CA GLY A 55 -2.29 -18.09 -0.59
C GLY A 55 -3.71 -18.06 -1.15
N ILE A 56 -4.45 -19.11 -0.87
CA ILE A 56 -5.86 -19.24 -1.22
C ILE A 56 -6.71 -19.33 0.04
N GLY A 57 -7.91 -18.78 -0.01
CA GLY A 57 -8.89 -18.80 1.05
C GLY A 57 -10.26 -19.24 0.53
N ALA A 58 -11.02 -19.95 1.35
CA ALA A 58 -12.40 -20.28 1.05
C ALA A 58 -13.26 -20.35 2.31
N VAL A 59 -14.56 -20.09 2.15
CA VAL A 59 -15.58 -20.17 3.19
C VAL A 59 -16.77 -20.95 2.66
N LEU A 60 -17.20 -21.96 3.41
CA LEU A 60 -18.46 -22.66 3.21
C LEU A 60 -19.48 -22.06 4.18
N SER A 61 -20.65 -21.66 3.69
CA SER A 61 -21.69 -21.03 4.50
C SER A 61 -23.12 -21.40 4.05
N GLN A 62 -24.08 -21.21 4.95
CA GLN A 62 -25.52 -21.28 4.67
C GLN A 62 -26.21 -20.08 5.32
N MET A 63 -27.10 -19.40 4.59
CA MET A 63 -27.85 -18.24 5.09
C MET A 63 -26.96 -17.16 5.74
N GLY A 64 -25.75 -16.94 5.22
CA GLY A 64 -24.78 -15.99 5.76
C GLY A 64 -24.06 -16.45 7.04
N LYS A 65 -24.26 -17.71 7.47
CA LYS A 65 -23.57 -18.31 8.62
C LYS A 65 -22.49 -19.29 8.15
N PRO A 66 -21.24 -19.16 8.62
CA PRO A 66 -20.17 -20.04 8.20
C PRO A 66 -20.33 -21.45 8.79
N ILE A 67 -20.02 -22.45 7.96
CA ILE A 67 -20.05 -23.89 8.27
C ILE A 67 -18.62 -24.41 8.35
N ALA A 68 -17.75 -23.98 7.43
CA ALA A 68 -16.35 -24.36 7.42
C ALA A 68 -15.48 -23.29 6.76
N PHE A 69 -14.21 -23.24 7.17
CA PHE A 69 -13.19 -22.36 6.59
C PHE A 69 -12.05 -23.19 6.03
N PHE A 70 -11.44 -22.70 4.96
CA PHE A 70 -10.28 -23.31 4.35
C PHE A 70 -9.26 -22.24 3.96
N SER A 71 -7.99 -22.49 4.22
CA SER A 71 -6.90 -21.67 3.69
C SER A 71 -5.65 -22.51 3.45
N GLU A 72 -4.90 -22.16 2.41
CA GLU A 72 -3.68 -22.88 2.02
C GLU A 72 -2.66 -21.90 1.43
N LYS A 73 -1.39 -22.04 1.83
CA LYS A 73 -0.29 -21.26 1.27
C LYS A 73 0.10 -21.81 -0.11
N LEU A 74 0.26 -20.94 -1.10
CA LEU A 74 0.77 -21.32 -2.42
C LEU A 74 2.27 -21.60 -2.35
N CYS A 75 2.72 -22.63 -3.07
CA CYS A 75 4.14 -22.89 -3.25
C CYS A 75 4.75 -21.93 -4.29
N PRO A 76 6.08 -21.74 -4.32
CA PRO A 76 6.74 -20.75 -5.19
C PRO A 76 6.49 -20.89 -6.69
N ALA A 77 6.10 -22.09 -7.14
CA ALA A 77 5.72 -22.32 -8.54
C ALA A 77 4.30 -21.81 -8.83
N ARG A 78 3.38 -21.93 -7.87
CA ARG A 78 1.96 -21.56 -7.99
C ARG A 78 1.71 -20.09 -7.67
N SER A 79 2.58 -19.45 -6.90
CA SER A 79 2.55 -18.00 -6.67
C SER A 79 2.82 -17.18 -7.94
N LYS A 80 3.46 -17.79 -8.95
CA LYS A 80 3.77 -17.16 -10.25
C LYS A 80 2.69 -17.37 -11.31
N TRP A 81 1.65 -18.13 -11.00
CA TRP A 81 0.51 -18.35 -11.91
C TRP A 81 -0.26 -17.05 -12.14
N ALA A 82 -0.97 -16.96 -13.27
CA ALA A 82 -1.86 -15.84 -13.51
C ALA A 82 -2.98 -15.81 -12.47
N ALA A 83 -3.53 -14.63 -12.16
CA ALA A 83 -4.60 -14.49 -11.16
C ALA A 83 -5.77 -15.46 -11.43
N TYR A 84 -6.17 -15.60 -12.70
CA TYR A 84 -7.17 -16.58 -13.14
C TYR A 84 -6.85 -18.03 -12.72
N GLU A 85 -5.59 -18.46 -12.87
CA GLU A 85 -5.16 -19.81 -12.51
C GLU A 85 -5.10 -20.01 -10.99
N GLN A 86 -4.72 -18.97 -10.24
CA GLN A 86 -4.70 -19.00 -8.77
C GLN A 86 -6.10 -19.09 -8.18
N GLU A 87 -7.03 -18.32 -8.72
CA GLU A 87 -8.43 -18.37 -8.31
C GLU A 87 -9.11 -19.67 -8.69
N LEU A 88 -8.88 -20.17 -9.91
CA LEU A 88 -9.37 -21.48 -10.29
C LEU A 88 -8.80 -22.58 -9.39
N TYR A 89 -7.53 -22.47 -9.01
CA TYR A 89 -6.92 -23.37 -8.03
C TYR A 89 -7.59 -23.29 -6.65
N ALA A 90 -7.95 -22.08 -6.19
CA ALA A 90 -8.68 -21.88 -4.94
C ALA A 90 -10.02 -22.64 -4.94
N ILE A 91 -10.79 -22.52 -6.03
CA ILE A 91 -12.05 -23.27 -6.23
C ILE A 91 -11.82 -24.77 -6.14
N ILE A 92 -10.85 -25.29 -6.91
CA ILE A 92 -10.58 -26.74 -6.96
C ILE A 92 -10.18 -27.28 -5.58
N ARG A 93 -9.39 -26.52 -4.80
CA ARG A 93 -8.98 -26.93 -3.46
C ARG A 93 -10.14 -26.88 -2.47
N ALA A 94 -10.97 -25.84 -2.51
CA ALA A 94 -12.17 -25.74 -1.68
C ALA A 94 -13.14 -26.89 -1.94
N LEU A 95 -13.44 -27.19 -3.21
CA LEU A 95 -14.36 -28.27 -3.58
C LEU A 95 -13.81 -29.66 -3.26
N LYS A 96 -12.50 -29.87 -3.36
CA LYS A 96 -11.88 -31.12 -2.86
C LYS A 96 -12.00 -31.26 -1.35
N GLN A 97 -11.82 -30.16 -0.62
CA GLN A 97 -11.89 -30.17 0.83
C GLN A 97 -13.32 -30.48 1.33
N TRP A 98 -14.33 -30.00 0.62
CA TRP A 98 -15.74 -30.13 0.98
C TRP A 98 -16.54 -31.03 0.05
N GLU A 99 -15.86 -31.96 -0.62
CA GLU A 99 -16.46 -32.88 -1.58
C GLU A 99 -17.62 -33.66 -0.95
N SER A 100 -17.46 -34.09 0.30
CA SER A 100 -18.50 -34.79 1.07
C SER A 100 -19.76 -33.97 1.32
N TYR A 101 -19.68 -32.63 1.30
CA TYR A 101 -20.83 -31.74 1.48
C TYR A 101 -21.50 -31.38 0.15
N LEU A 102 -20.72 -31.31 -0.94
CA LEU A 102 -21.12 -30.63 -2.18
C LEU A 102 -21.42 -31.57 -3.36
N LEU A 103 -20.96 -32.83 -3.35
CA LEU A 103 -21.03 -33.72 -4.53
C LEU A 103 -22.47 -34.08 -4.97
N HIS A 104 -23.45 -33.94 -4.08
CA HIS A 104 -24.86 -34.31 -4.33
C HIS A 104 -25.84 -33.18 -4.01
N GLN A 105 -25.34 -31.95 -3.93
CA GLN A 105 -26.13 -30.77 -3.57
C GLN A 105 -25.93 -29.68 -4.61
N ASP A 106 -26.99 -28.94 -4.90
CA ASP A 106 -26.88 -27.69 -5.65
C ASP A 106 -26.33 -26.60 -4.71
N PHE A 107 -25.27 -25.92 -5.14
CA PHE A 107 -24.68 -24.83 -4.37
C PHE A 107 -24.33 -23.61 -5.20
N ILE A 108 -24.09 -22.50 -4.51
CA ILE A 108 -23.69 -21.24 -5.13
C ILE A 108 -22.19 -21.07 -4.92
N LEU A 109 -21.43 -20.93 -6.01
CA LEU A 109 -20.01 -20.65 -5.98
C LEU A 109 -19.78 -19.15 -6.22
N CYS A 110 -19.17 -18.48 -5.26
CA CYS A 110 -18.86 -17.05 -5.29
C CYS A 110 -17.37 -16.81 -5.51
N SER A 111 -17.03 -16.02 -6.54
CA SER A 111 -15.66 -15.55 -6.82
C SER A 111 -15.71 -14.10 -7.32
N ASP A 112 -14.63 -13.37 -7.10
CA ASP A 112 -14.44 -11.97 -7.48
C ASP A 112 -13.91 -11.78 -8.91
N ASN A 113 -13.58 -12.86 -9.62
CA ASN A 113 -13.12 -12.79 -11.01
C ASN A 113 -14.18 -13.17 -12.03
N LYS A 114 -14.56 -12.16 -12.80
CA LYS A 114 -15.53 -12.29 -13.89
C LYS A 114 -15.08 -13.26 -14.98
N ALA A 115 -13.78 -13.51 -15.15
CA ALA A 115 -13.28 -14.43 -16.17
C ALA A 115 -13.70 -15.89 -15.92
N LEU A 116 -13.97 -16.26 -14.65
CA LEU A 116 -14.44 -17.60 -14.29
C LEU A 116 -15.87 -17.89 -14.78
N GLN A 117 -16.66 -16.87 -15.14
CA GLN A 117 -17.97 -17.07 -15.78
C GLN A 117 -17.87 -17.75 -17.15
N TYR A 118 -16.71 -17.62 -17.81
CA TYR A 118 -16.47 -18.16 -19.15
C TYR A 118 -15.69 -19.48 -19.14
N ILE A 119 -15.60 -20.16 -17.99
CA ILE A 119 -14.77 -21.35 -17.79
C ILE A 119 -15.12 -22.48 -18.79
N ASN A 120 -16.38 -22.59 -19.18
CA ASN A 120 -16.88 -23.61 -20.13
C ASN A 120 -16.74 -23.22 -21.61
N THR A 121 -16.40 -21.96 -21.91
CA THR A 121 -16.37 -21.40 -23.29
C THR A 121 -14.95 -21.19 -23.85
N GLN A 122 -13.91 -21.53 -23.09
CA GLN A 122 -12.52 -21.30 -23.52
C GLN A 122 -12.08 -22.30 -24.61
N LYS A 123 -11.59 -21.78 -25.75
CA LYS A 123 -11.18 -22.58 -26.92
C LYS A 123 -9.77 -23.20 -26.81
N ASN A 124 -8.89 -22.68 -25.95
CA ASN A 124 -7.51 -23.17 -25.76
C ASN A 124 -7.27 -23.55 -24.30
N ILE A 125 -7.47 -24.83 -23.97
CA ILE A 125 -7.41 -25.35 -22.59
C ILE A 125 -6.07 -26.06 -22.36
N SER A 126 -5.31 -25.63 -21.36
CA SER A 126 -4.08 -26.32 -20.93
C SER A 126 -4.41 -27.71 -20.36
N ARG A 127 -3.47 -28.66 -20.39
CA ARG A 127 -3.69 -30.01 -19.79
C ARG A 127 -4.11 -29.95 -18.30
N MET A 128 -3.64 -28.94 -17.57
CA MET A 128 -4.03 -28.71 -16.18
C MET A 128 -5.49 -28.24 -16.08
N HIS A 129 -5.89 -27.26 -16.89
CA HIS A 129 -7.25 -26.74 -16.93
C HIS A 129 -8.28 -27.80 -17.36
N ALA A 130 -7.93 -28.67 -18.32
CA ALA A 130 -8.80 -29.75 -18.74
C ALA A 130 -9.12 -30.73 -17.60
N ARG A 131 -8.11 -31.07 -16.78
CA ARG A 131 -8.30 -31.94 -15.61
C ARG A 131 -9.18 -31.29 -14.54
N TRP A 132 -9.03 -29.98 -14.34
CA TRP A 132 -9.83 -29.25 -13.37
C TRP A 132 -11.28 -29.07 -13.83
N LEU A 133 -11.51 -28.83 -15.13
CA LEU A 133 -12.86 -28.80 -15.70
C LEU A 133 -13.60 -30.13 -15.54
N VAL A 134 -12.94 -31.25 -15.84
CA VAL A 134 -13.51 -32.60 -15.62
C VAL A 134 -13.84 -32.82 -14.15
N PHE A 135 -13.01 -32.31 -13.22
CA PHE A 135 -13.29 -32.38 -11.79
C PHE A 135 -14.51 -31.53 -11.41
N LEU A 136 -14.64 -30.32 -11.95
CA LEU A 136 -15.77 -29.42 -11.70
C LEU A 136 -17.09 -29.98 -12.21
N GLN A 137 -17.10 -30.71 -13.33
CA GLN A 137 -18.29 -31.37 -13.88
C GLN A 137 -18.93 -32.41 -12.94
N ARG A 138 -18.22 -32.84 -11.89
CA ARG A 138 -18.77 -33.75 -10.87
C ARG A 138 -19.74 -33.04 -9.92
N PHE A 139 -19.74 -31.70 -9.90
CA PHE A 139 -20.50 -30.87 -8.99
C PHE A 139 -21.60 -30.11 -9.74
N SER A 140 -22.75 -29.92 -9.10
CA SER A 140 -23.82 -29.05 -9.61
C SER A 140 -23.77 -27.71 -8.87
N PHE A 141 -23.43 -26.63 -9.59
CA PHE A 141 -23.32 -25.31 -8.97
C PHE A 141 -23.67 -24.16 -9.92
N THR A 142 -24.10 -23.04 -9.33
CA THR A 142 -24.27 -21.77 -10.03
C THR A 142 -23.16 -20.81 -9.65
N LEU A 143 -22.43 -20.27 -10.63
CA LEU A 143 -21.38 -19.29 -10.39
C LEU A 143 -21.98 -17.88 -10.24
N LYS A 144 -21.73 -17.23 -9.11
CA LYS A 144 -22.12 -15.85 -8.83
C LYS A 144 -20.88 -14.98 -8.66
N HIS A 145 -20.75 -13.93 -9.47
CA HIS A 145 -19.69 -12.95 -9.24
C HIS A 145 -20.03 -12.09 -8.02
N LYS A 146 -19.10 -12.01 -7.07
CA LYS A 146 -19.22 -11.21 -5.85
C LYS A 146 -18.03 -10.26 -5.76
N PRO A 147 -18.22 -8.92 -5.79
CA PRO A 147 -17.11 -7.98 -5.73
C PRO A 147 -16.26 -8.20 -4.48
N GLY A 148 -14.93 -8.04 -4.58
CA GLY A 148 -14.01 -8.30 -3.46
C GLY A 148 -14.34 -7.54 -2.16
N VAL A 149 -14.98 -6.37 -2.25
CA VAL A 149 -15.47 -5.58 -1.09
C VAL A 149 -16.52 -6.34 -0.27
N GLU A 150 -17.30 -7.22 -0.90
CA GLU A 150 -18.30 -8.08 -0.25
C GLU A 150 -17.73 -9.47 0.12
N ASN A 151 -16.56 -9.84 -0.42
CA ASN A 151 -15.88 -11.12 -0.17
C ASN A 151 -14.83 -11.01 0.97
N THR A 152 -15.15 -10.22 2.01
CA THR A 152 -14.20 -9.82 3.06
C THR A 152 -13.57 -10.99 3.80
N VAL A 153 -14.30 -12.10 3.97
CA VAL A 153 -13.83 -13.24 4.76
C VAL A 153 -12.84 -14.10 3.98
N ALA A 154 -13.13 -14.42 2.71
CA ALA A 154 -12.19 -15.17 1.87
C ALA A 154 -10.95 -14.32 1.53
N ASP A 155 -11.14 -13.02 1.28
CA ASP A 155 -10.05 -12.05 1.05
C ASP A 155 -9.14 -11.91 2.28
N ALA A 156 -9.71 -11.79 3.47
CA ALA A 156 -8.94 -11.77 4.70
C ALA A 156 -8.13 -13.06 4.90
N LEU A 157 -8.68 -14.22 4.52
CA LEU A 157 -7.99 -15.52 4.62
C LEU A 157 -6.85 -15.66 3.61
N SER A 158 -6.97 -15.07 2.41
CA SER A 158 -5.92 -15.12 1.38
C SER A 158 -4.80 -14.10 1.61
N ARG A 159 -5.11 -12.93 2.24
CA ARG A 159 -4.18 -11.79 2.42
C ARG A 159 -3.56 -11.67 3.80
N ARG A 160 -4.08 -12.33 4.84
CA ARG A 160 -3.57 -12.22 6.25
C ARG A 160 -2.08 -12.52 6.42
N ALA A 161 -1.47 -13.28 5.51
CA ALA A 161 -0.05 -13.66 5.58
C ALA A 161 0.92 -12.58 5.04
N VAL A 162 0.44 -11.51 4.40
CA VAL A 162 1.27 -10.54 3.65
C VAL A 162 2.21 -9.76 4.58
N LEU A 163 1.69 -9.03 5.57
CA LEU A 163 2.48 -8.12 6.40
C LEU A 163 3.67 -8.82 7.09
N LEU A 164 3.42 -9.97 7.70
CA LEU A 164 4.45 -10.72 8.42
C LEU A 164 5.45 -11.39 7.48
N THR A 165 5.02 -11.85 6.31
CA THR A 165 5.93 -12.44 5.31
C THR A 165 6.84 -11.38 4.69
N THR A 166 6.30 -10.19 4.39
CA THR A 166 7.07 -9.03 3.90
C THR A 166 8.06 -8.54 4.96
N LEU A 167 7.62 -8.33 6.21
CA LEU A 167 8.51 -7.86 7.28
C LEU A 167 9.60 -8.89 7.64
N GLN A 168 9.32 -10.20 7.62
CA GLN A 168 10.32 -11.25 7.85
C GLN A 168 11.37 -11.34 6.73
N ALA A 169 11.00 -11.01 5.48
CA ALA A 169 11.92 -11.01 4.35
C ALA A 169 12.81 -9.74 4.32
N GLU A 170 12.28 -8.61 4.77
CA GLU A 170 12.94 -7.30 4.66
C GLU A 170 13.77 -6.93 5.90
N LEU A 171 13.36 -7.37 7.10
CA LEU A 171 13.99 -7.00 8.36
C LEU A 171 14.61 -8.23 9.03
N VAL A 172 15.87 -8.50 8.69
CA VAL A 172 16.67 -9.57 9.31
C VAL A 172 16.63 -9.42 10.84
N GLY A 173 16.09 -10.43 11.53
CA GLY A 173 15.99 -10.43 12.99
C GLY A 173 14.63 -10.01 13.56
N LEU A 174 13.61 -9.77 12.73
CA LEU A 174 12.23 -9.52 13.20
C LEU A 174 11.72 -10.66 14.10
N GLU A 175 12.16 -11.89 13.86
CA GLU A 175 11.87 -13.06 14.71
C GLU A 175 12.27 -12.85 16.17
N HIS A 176 13.32 -12.07 16.44
CA HIS A 176 13.78 -11.80 17.80
C HIS A 176 12.80 -10.92 18.60
N LEU A 177 11.87 -10.22 17.94
CA LEU A 177 10.79 -9.50 18.63
C LEU A 177 9.90 -10.44 19.46
N LYS A 178 9.75 -11.70 19.02
CA LYS A 178 8.90 -12.69 19.70
C LYS A 178 9.38 -12.97 21.13
N GLU A 179 10.70 -12.98 21.31
CA GLU A 179 11.35 -13.23 22.61
C GLU A 179 11.21 -12.04 23.57
N LEU A 180 10.96 -10.84 23.04
CA LEU A 180 10.90 -9.62 23.83
C LEU A 180 9.55 -9.41 24.52
N TYR A 181 8.45 -9.92 23.96
CA TYR A 181 7.11 -9.64 24.49
C TYR A 181 6.94 -10.04 25.95
N ALA A 182 7.42 -11.22 26.34
CA ALA A 182 7.21 -11.75 27.70
C ALA A 182 7.83 -10.89 28.79
N LYS A 183 8.91 -10.15 28.49
CA LYS A 183 9.66 -9.31 29.44
C LYS A 183 9.43 -7.82 29.24
N ASP A 184 8.54 -7.46 28.31
CA ASP A 184 8.31 -6.07 27.93
C ASP A 184 7.42 -5.34 28.94
N GLU A 185 7.75 -4.10 29.31
CA GLU A 185 6.94 -3.32 30.26
C GLU A 185 5.60 -2.88 29.66
N ASP A 186 5.56 -2.59 28.35
CA ASP A 186 4.33 -2.12 27.69
C ASP A 186 3.40 -3.30 27.35
N PHE A 187 3.97 -4.46 26.98
CA PHE A 187 3.22 -5.59 26.41
C PHE A 187 3.27 -6.89 27.21
N GLY A 188 4.13 -7.05 28.23
CA GLY A 188 4.30 -8.31 28.96
C GLY A 188 3.01 -8.85 29.58
N ALA A 189 2.29 -8.00 30.32
CA ALA A 189 1.00 -8.38 30.90
C ALA A 189 -0.07 -8.70 29.84
N ILE A 190 -0.04 -8.00 28.69
CA ILE A 190 -0.97 -8.24 27.58
C ILE A 190 -0.62 -9.56 26.88
N TRP A 191 0.68 -9.84 26.74
CA TRP A 191 1.21 -11.04 26.13
C TRP A 191 0.83 -12.29 26.94
N GLU A 192 1.04 -12.29 28.25
CA GLU A 192 0.64 -13.39 29.13
C GLU A 192 -0.88 -13.63 29.09
N LYS A 193 -1.68 -12.55 29.13
CA LYS A 193 -3.14 -12.66 28.99
C LYS A 193 -3.54 -13.24 27.63
N CYS A 194 -2.97 -12.74 26.53
CA CYS A 194 -3.27 -13.24 25.20
C CYS A 194 -2.80 -14.69 24.97
N GLN A 195 -1.76 -15.14 25.67
CA GLN A 195 -1.35 -16.55 25.63
C GLN A 195 -2.38 -17.46 26.32
N ALA A 196 -3.04 -16.99 27.37
CA ALA A 196 -4.05 -17.74 28.10
C ALA A 196 -5.40 -17.82 27.36
N THR A 197 -5.87 -16.72 26.76
CA THR A 197 -7.22 -16.65 26.15
C THR A 197 -7.24 -16.57 24.62
N LEU A 198 -6.09 -16.61 23.93
CA LEU A 198 -5.91 -16.38 22.49
C LEU A 198 -6.36 -14.99 21.95
N GLN A 199 -7.18 -14.26 22.68
CA GLN A 199 -7.61 -12.89 22.40
C GLN A 199 -7.87 -12.16 23.72
N CYS A 200 -7.34 -10.94 23.86
CA CYS A 200 -7.56 -10.09 25.03
C CYS A 200 -7.91 -8.69 24.55
N ASP A 201 -9.18 -8.30 24.69
CA ASP A 201 -9.70 -7.00 24.25
C ASP A 201 -9.36 -6.70 22.77
N ASP A 202 -8.62 -5.62 22.54
CA ASP A 202 -8.13 -5.17 21.22
C ASP A 202 -6.91 -5.94 20.71
N TYR A 203 -6.38 -6.89 21.49
CA TYR A 203 -5.09 -7.54 21.22
C TYR A 203 -5.22 -9.01 20.82
N SER A 204 -4.37 -9.44 19.87
CA SER A 204 -4.32 -10.82 19.41
C SER A 204 -2.88 -11.25 19.09
N ILE A 205 -2.56 -12.52 19.33
CA ILE A 205 -1.28 -13.11 18.93
C ILE A 205 -1.45 -13.80 17.57
N ARG A 206 -0.66 -13.38 16.58
CA ARG A 206 -0.68 -13.95 15.22
C ARG A 206 0.75 -14.32 14.82
N HIS A 207 0.99 -15.59 14.52
CA HIS A 207 2.31 -16.12 14.14
C HIS A 207 3.45 -15.80 15.13
N GLY A 208 3.13 -15.72 16.43
CA GLY A 208 4.09 -15.38 17.49
C GLY A 208 4.33 -13.88 17.67
N PHE A 209 3.61 -13.00 16.96
CA PHE A 209 3.67 -11.56 17.13
C PHE A 209 2.39 -11.03 17.77
N LEU A 210 2.50 -9.99 18.57
CA LEU A 210 1.36 -9.31 19.18
C LEU A 210 0.83 -8.23 18.23
N PHE A 211 -0.48 -8.20 18.05
CA PHE A 211 -1.19 -7.19 17.27
C PHE A 211 -2.21 -6.48 18.14
N LYS A 212 -2.35 -5.17 17.93
CA LYS A 212 -3.52 -4.41 18.38
C LYS A 212 -4.39 -4.13 17.16
N HIS A 213 -5.58 -4.73 17.09
CA HIS A 213 -6.36 -4.84 15.86
C HIS A 213 -5.50 -5.44 14.72
N ASP A 214 -5.10 -4.63 13.73
CA ASP A 214 -4.23 -5.02 12.62
C ASP A 214 -2.85 -4.36 12.65
N LEU A 215 -2.54 -3.62 13.72
CA LEU A 215 -1.25 -2.96 13.91
C LEU A 215 -0.28 -3.86 14.67
N LEU A 216 0.94 -4.04 14.15
CA LEU A 216 1.98 -4.81 14.83
C LEU A 216 2.47 -4.07 16.07
N CYS A 217 2.38 -4.70 17.23
CA CYS A 217 2.90 -4.15 18.49
C CYS A 217 4.42 -4.28 18.52
N ILE A 218 5.14 -3.19 18.82
CA ILE A 218 6.61 -3.21 18.87
C ILE A 218 7.09 -3.04 20.32
N PRO A 219 7.62 -4.09 20.97
CA PRO A 219 8.26 -4.01 22.29
C PRO A 219 9.33 -2.93 22.42
N ILE A 220 9.57 -2.48 23.64
CA ILE A 220 10.65 -1.57 24.02
C ILE A 220 11.98 -2.20 23.62
N SER A 221 12.53 -1.73 22.52
CA SER A 221 13.73 -2.30 21.90
C SER A 221 14.35 -1.35 20.88
N SER A 222 15.53 -1.71 20.38
CA SER A 222 16.18 -1.02 19.26
C SER A 222 15.32 -0.97 18.00
N TRP A 223 14.33 -1.86 17.86
CA TRP A 223 13.39 -1.85 16.73
C TRP A 223 12.55 -0.58 16.65
N ARG A 224 12.09 -0.01 17.77
CA ARG A 224 11.33 1.25 17.74
C ARG A 224 12.15 2.36 17.07
N GLN A 225 13.41 2.49 17.47
CA GLN A 225 14.30 3.50 16.90
C GLN A 225 14.70 3.18 15.46
N HIS A 226 14.91 1.90 15.13
CA HIS A 226 15.22 1.45 13.77
C HIS A 226 14.07 1.75 12.81
N LEU A 227 12.82 1.43 13.17
CA LEU A 227 11.63 1.72 12.36
C LEU A 227 11.42 3.22 12.15
N ILE A 228 11.59 4.04 13.19
CA ILE A 228 11.52 5.50 13.05
C ILE A 228 12.64 5.99 12.11
N ARG A 229 13.87 5.50 12.29
CA ARG A 229 15.01 5.87 11.44
C ARG A 229 14.77 5.49 10.00
N GLU A 230 14.30 4.29 9.70
CA GLU A 230 14.05 3.86 8.33
C GLU A 230 12.92 4.66 7.69
N THR A 231 11.85 4.92 8.44
CA THR A 231 10.70 5.69 7.94
C THR A 231 11.03 7.18 7.76
N HIS A 232 12.01 7.72 8.48
CA HIS A 232 12.40 9.14 8.40
C HIS A 232 13.61 9.37 7.48
N CYS A 233 14.68 8.59 7.68
CA CYS A 233 15.97 8.72 7.01
C CYS A 233 16.13 7.76 5.81
N GLY A 234 15.22 6.82 5.61
CA GLY A 234 15.30 5.85 4.51
C GLY A 234 15.39 6.52 3.14
N GLY A 235 15.98 5.81 2.17
CA GLY A 235 16.32 6.39 0.86
C GLY A 235 15.13 6.99 0.10
N LEU A 236 13.91 6.48 0.32
CA LEU A 236 12.67 6.99 -0.25
C LEU A 236 11.86 7.89 0.71
N ALA A 237 12.30 8.08 1.95
CA ALA A 237 11.61 8.87 2.96
C ALA A 237 11.96 10.37 2.94
N ALA A 238 13.10 10.73 2.33
CA ALA A 238 13.54 12.11 2.09
C ALA A 238 13.46 13.07 3.30
N HIS A 239 13.67 12.56 4.53
CA HIS A 239 13.59 13.36 5.76
C HIS A 239 12.27 14.13 5.88
N LEU A 240 11.15 13.49 5.57
CA LEU A 240 9.82 14.07 5.72
C LEU A 240 9.57 14.57 7.15
N GLY A 241 8.67 15.55 7.29
CA GLY A 241 8.34 16.16 8.57
C GLY A 241 7.76 15.18 9.60
N GLN A 242 7.68 15.64 10.85
CA GLN A 242 7.14 14.92 12.01
C GLN A 242 5.78 14.24 11.72
N ASP A 243 4.80 15.02 11.25
CA ASP A 243 3.43 14.54 10.98
C ASP A 243 3.40 13.39 9.97
N ASN A 244 4.21 13.47 8.91
CA ASN A 244 4.24 12.46 7.86
C ASN A 244 4.92 11.18 8.33
N THR A 245 6.05 11.31 9.04
CA THR A 245 6.76 10.17 9.62
C THR A 245 5.84 9.42 10.61
N LEU A 246 5.14 10.17 11.46
CA LEU A 246 4.20 9.61 12.42
C LEU A 246 3.04 8.86 11.73
N ARG A 247 2.43 9.46 10.71
CA ARG A 247 1.31 8.85 9.99
C ARG A 247 1.71 7.55 9.30
N GLN A 248 2.91 7.49 8.70
CA GLN A 248 3.42 6.25 8.09
C GLN A 248 3.63 5.14 9.12
N LEU A 249 4.18 5.46 10.29
CA LEU A 249 4.36 4.49 11.36
C LEU A 249 3.01 4.01 11.94
N GLN A 250 2.08 4.93 12.20
CA GLN A 250 0.75 4.63 12.76
C GLN A 250 -0.11 3.77 11.85
N ALA A 251 0.17 3.74 10.54
CA ALA A 251 -0.56 2.90 9.61
C ALA A 251 -0.26 1.40 9.78
N ARG A 252 0.87 1.03 10.39
CA ARG A 252 1.36 -0.38 10.45
C ARG A 252 1.77 -0.84 11.84
N PHE A 253 2.21 0.08 12.69
CA PHE A 253 2.81 -0.24 13.98
C PHE A 253 2.09 0.44 15.13
N PHE A 254 2.14 -0.20 16.29
CA PHE A 254 1.62 0.35 17.53
C PHE A 254 2.63 0.20 18.68
N TRP A 255 2.80 1.29 19.44
CA TRP A 255 3.30 1.24 20.81
C TRP A 255 2.83 2.48 21.59
N PRO A 256 2.69 2.41 22.93
CA PRO A 256 2.05 3.47 23.72
C PRO A 256 2.65 4.86 23.53
N ARG A 257 3.96 4.97 23.26
CA ARG A 257 4.69 6.24 23.12
C ARG A 257 5.11 6.56 21.68
N LEU A 258 4.52 5.92 20.67
CA LEU A 258 4.83 6.09 19.25
C LEU A 258 4.94 7.56 18.81
N ARG A 259 3.95 8.38 19.17
CA ARG A 259 3.96 9.80 18.84
C ARG A 259 5.15 10.54 19.47
N ARG A 260 5.37 10.35 20.77
CA ARG A 260 6.44 11.01 21.52
C ARG A 260 7.82 10.62 20.99
N ASP A 261 8.02 9.33 20.73
CA ASP A 261 9.31 8.80 20.27
C ASP A 261 9.64 9.28 18.86
N THR A 262 8.63 9.30 17.97
CA THR A 262 8.77 9.82 16.60
C THR A 262 9.12 11.30 16.60
N LEU A 263 8.36 12.12 17.36
CA LEU A 263 8.61 13.56 17.44
C LEU A 263 10.01 13.86 17.96
N ARG A 264 10.40 13.24 19.08
CA ARG A 264 11.73 13.41 19.67
C ARG A 264 12.85 13.04 18.70
N PHE A 265 12.71 11.95 17.96
CA PHE A 265 13.71 11.52 16.99
C PHE A 265 13.86 12.50 15.83
N VAL A 266 12.74 12.98 15.28
CA VAL A 266 12.77 13.94 14.16
C VAL A 266 13.30 15.30 14.62
N GLU A 267 13.00 15.73 15.84
CA GLU A 267 13.57 16.95 16.44
C GLU A 267 15.08 16.86 16.62
N SER A 268 15.60 15.70 17.06
CA SER A 268 17.04 15.50 17.24
C SER A 268 17.77 15.06 15.97
N CYS A 269 17.10 14.99 14.82
CA CYS A 269 17.70 14.53 13.56
C CYS A 269 18.78 15.53 13.09
N PRO A 270 20.07 15.15 13.06
CA PRO A 270 21.16 16.08 12.73
C PRO A 270 21.05 16.62 11.31
N ILE A 271 20.58 15.80 10.36
CA ILE A 271 20.38 16.21 8.96
C ILE A 271 19.24 17.23 8.87
N CYS A 272 18.11 17.02 9.56
CA CYS A 272 17.02 17.99 9.56
C CYS A 272 17.47 19.32 10.21
N GLN A 273 18.19 19.26 11.33
CA GLN A 273 18.66 20.44 12.05
C GLN A 273 19.69 21.25 11.25
N ALA A 274 20.60 20.56 10.54
CA ALA A 274 21.62 21.23 9.73
C ALA A 274 21.04 21.84 8.45
N PHE A 275 20.07 21.17 7.81
CA PHE A 275 19.69 21.47 6.43
C PHE A 275 18.29 22.06 6.24
N LYS A 276 17.35 21.94 7.20
CA LYS A 276 16.02 22.57 7.09
C LYS A 276 16.06 24.00 7.60
N GLY A 277 15.52 24.93 6.81
CA GLY A 277 15.35 26.33 7.23
C GLY A 277 14.14 26.53 8.15
N GLY A 278 14.14 27.61 8.93
CA GLY A 278 12.99 28.02 9.75
C GLY A 278 11.76 28.42 8.92
N ALA A 279 10.57 28.23 9.47
CA ALA A 279 9.33 28.66 8.81
C ALA A 279 9.21 30.19 8.82
N GLN A 280 9.11 30.80 7.65
CA GLN A 280 8.63 32.19 7.53
C GLN A 280 7.12 32.18 7.31
N ASN A 281 6.41 33.06 8.01
CA ASN A 281 4.97 33.26 7.85
C ASN A 281 4.69 33.85 6.47
N SER A 282 4.33 32.98 5.52
CA SER A 282 3.83 33.38 4.22
C SER A 282 2.40 33.93 4.40
N GLY A 283 2.14 35.14 3.91
CA GLY A 283 0.85 35.83 4.08
C GLY A 283 -0.34 35.09 3.46
N LEU A 284 -1.56 35.59 3.69
CA LEU A 284 -2.80 34.99 3.18
C LEU A 284 -2.80 34.98 1.64
N TYR A 285 -2.97 33.80 1.06
CA TYR A 285 -3.04 33.58 -0.37
C TYR A 285 -4.50 33.73 -0.86
N MET A 286 -4.70 34.34 -2.03
CA MET A 286 -6.01 34.28 -2.69
C MET A 286 -6.15 32.95 -3.43
N PRO A 287 -7.15 32.12 -3.11
CA PRO A 287 -7.31 30.83 -3.74
C PRO A 287 -7.80 30.99 -5.18
N LEU A 288 -7.08 30.38 -6.11
CA LEU A 288 -7.59 30.13 -7.46
C LEU A 288 -8.81 29.18 -7.41
N PRO A 289 -9.68 29.17 -8.44
CA PRO A 289 -10.84 28.28 -8.48
C PRO A 289 -10.44 26.82 -8.27
N VAL A 290 -11.23 26.09 -7.49
CA VAL A 290 -10.96 24.67 -7.20
C VAL A 290 -11.16 23.85 -8.48
N PRO A 291 -10.14 23.10 -8.93
CA PRO A 291 -10.27 22.23 -10.10
C PRO A 291 -11.31 21.12 -9.90
N HIS A 292 -11.81 20.55 -10.99
CA HIS A 292 -12.84 19.50 -10.95
C HIS A 292 -12.31 18.08 -11.10
N SER A 293 -11.13 17.91 -11.71
CA SER A 293 -10.54 16.60 -11.99
C SER A 293 -9.01 16.66 -11.96
N ILE A 294 -8.38 15.49 -11.84
CA ILE A 294 -6.93 15.34 -11.87
C ILE A 294 -6.35 15.79 -13.23
N TRP A 295 -5.24 16.51 -13.19
CA TRP A 295 -4.44 16.89 -14.36
C TRP A 295 -5.14 17.78 -15.41
N GLU A 296 -6.32 18.31 -15.10
CA GLU A 296 -7.01 19.27 -15.98
C GLU A 296 -6.47 20.70 -15.81
N ASP A 297 -6.14 21.09 -14.58
CA ASP A 297 -5.60 22.40 -14.25
C ASP A 297 -4.24 22.21 -13.59
N VAL A 298 -3.17 22.62 -14.27
CA VAL A 298 -1.80 22.48 -13.74
C VAL A 298 -1.21 23.84 -13.41
N SER A 299 -0.30 23.89 -12.44
CA SER A 299 0.60 25.02 -12.23
C SER A 299 2.04 24.66 -12.58
N MET A 300 2.80 25.64 -13.08
CA MET A 300 4.18 25.47 -13.53
C MET A 300 5.06 26.59 -13.01
N ASP A 301 6.25 26.24 -12.52
CA ASP A 301 7.25 27.20 -12.05
C ASP A 301 8.68 26.63 -12.23
N PHE A 302 9.68 27.51 -12.16
CA PHE A 302 11.09 27.13 -12.22
C PHE A 302 11.79 27.35 -10.88
N ILE A 303 12.51 26.32 -10.42
CA ILE A 303 13.57 26.49 -9.43
C ILE A 303 14.87 26.74 -10.18
N LEU A 304 15.40 27.95 -10.06
CA LEU A 304 16.61 28.40 -10.73
C LEU A 304 17.81 28.48 -9.76
N GLY A 305 19.01 28.51 -10.32
CA GLY A 305 20.24 28.78 -9.56
C GLY A 305 20.76 27.56 -8.78
N LEU A 306 20.44 26.35 -9.22
CA LEU A 306 20.96 25.14 -8.60
C LEU A 306 22.41 24.88 -9.05
N PRO A 307 23.24 24.24 -8.21
CA PRO A 307 24.59 23.82 -8.58
C PRO A 307 24.58 22.95 -9.83
N ARG A 308 25.41 23.31 -10.81
CA ARG A 308 25.44 22.60 -12.10
C ARG A 308 25.85 21.12 -11.92
N THR A 309 25.01 20.21 -12.43
CA THR A 309 25.21 18.75 -12.34
C THR A 309 26.22 18.25 -13.38
N ARG A 310 26.61 16.97 -13.28
CA ARG A 310 27.46 16.30 -14.30
C ARG A 310 26.84 16.32 -15.70
N ARG A 311 25.51 16.24 -15.80
CA ARG A 311 24.76 16.32 -17.07
C ARG A 311 24.55 17.77 -17.55
N GLY A 312 25.01 18.73 -16.75
CA GLY A 312 24.95 20.15 -17.04
C GLY A 312 23.60 20.79 -16.76
N ASN A 313 22.73 20.14 -15.98
CA ASN A 313 21.47 20.70 -15.52
C ASN A 313 21.70 21.63 -14.32
N ASP A 314 20.94 22.71 -14.23
CA ASP A 314 21.10 23.79 -13.23
C ASP A 314 19.76 24.37 -12.76
N SER A 315 18.66 23.79 -13.21
CA SER A 315 17.29 24.25 -12.97
C SER A 315 16.35 23.06 -12.87
N ILE A 316 15.21 23.24 -12.20
CA ILE A 316 14.13 22.27 -12.14
C ILE A 316 12.85 22.95 -12.62
N LEU A 317 12.17 22.34 -13.59
CA LEU A 317 10.79 22.67 -13.92
C LEU A 317 9.87 21.89 -12.98
N VAL A 318 9.08 22.61 -12.20
CA VAL A 318 8.09 22.05 -11.28
C VAL A 318 6.72 22.16 -11.93
N VAL A 319 6.04 21.02 -12.06
CA VAL A 319 4.67 20.95 -12.59
C VAL A 319 3.78 20.31 -11.54
N VAL A 320 2.69 20.99 -11.16
CA VAL A 320 1.81 20.55 -10.08
C VAL A 320 0.38 20.43 -10.59
N ASP A 321 -0.24 19.28 -10.40
CA ASP A 321 -1.68 19.13 -10.57
C ASP A 321 -2.41 19.89 -9.45
N ARG A 322 -3.22 20.88 -9.82
CA ARG A 322 -3.91 21.72 -8.84
C ARG A 322 -5.01 20.96 -8.10
N PHE A 323 -5.50 19.84 -8.62
CA PHE A 323 -6.50 19.00 -7.94
C PHE A 323 -5.86 18.09 -6.89
N SER A 324 -5.06 17.12 -7.32
CA SER A 324 -4.45 16.10 -6.45
C SER A 324 -3.25 16.60 -5.66
N LYS A 325 -2.66 17.74 -6.07
CA LYS A 325 -1.36 18.24 -5.58
C LYS A 325 -0.18 17.34 -5.96
N MET A 326 -0.35 16.47 -6.94
CA MET A 326 0.74 15.62 -7.44
C MET A 326 1.69 16.49 -8.23
N SER A 327 2.99 16.33 -7.98
CA SER A 327 4.03 17.16 -8.58
C SER A 327 5.01 16.32 -9.37
N HIS A 328 5.43 16.85 -10.52
CA HIS A 328 6.58 16.36 -11.29
C HIS A 328 7.74 17.35 -11.16
N PHE A 329 8.94 16.82 -10.91
CA PHE A 329 10.16 17.60 -10.75
C PHE A 329 11.14 17.25 -11.87
N LEU A 330 11.19 18.10 -12.90
CA LEU A 330 11.88 17.78 -14.14
C LEU A 330 13.21 18.55 -14.20
N SER A 331 14.34 17.83 -14.27
CA SER A 331 15.65 18.48 -14.40
C SER A 331 15.80 19.14 -15.77
N CYS A 332 16.27 20.39 -15.78
CA CYS A 332 16.47 21.15 -17.01
C CYS A 332 17.64 22.13 -16.90
N LYS A 333 17.92 22.83 -18.01
CA LYS A 333 18.94 23.88 -18.07
C LYS A 333 18.27 25.23 -18.17
N LYS A 334 18.82 26.24 -17.51
CA LYS A 334 18.37 27.64 -17.58
C LYS A 334 18.37 28.15 -19.02
N THR A 335 19.29 27.65 -19.83
CA THR A 335 19.45 27.97 -21.27
C THR A 335 18.39 27.34 -22.16
N TYR A 336 17.53 26.44 -21.66
CA TYR A 336 16.44 25.89 -22.44
C TYR A 336 15.49 27.01 -22.87
N ASN A 337 15.15 26.99 -24.17
CA ASN A 337 14.14 27.85 -24.74
C ASN A 337 12.73 27.24 -24.59
N ALA A 338 11.70 27.96 -25.00
CA ALA A 338 10.32 27.49 -24.87
C ALA A 338 10.04 26.18 -25.64
N MET A 339 10.72 25.96 -26.77
CA MET A 339 10.60 24.70 -27.53
C MET A 339 11.17 23.52 -26.73
N ASN A 340 12.35 23.68 -26.11
CA ASN A 340 12.93 22.64 -25.27
C ASN A 340 12.05 22.32 -24.06
N ILE A 341 11.47 23.35 -23.43
CA ILE A 341 10.53 23.18 -22.31
C ILE A 341 9.25 22.49 -22.75
N ALA A 342 8.72 22.81 -23.93
CA ALA A 342 7.56 22.13 -24.47
C ALA A 342 7.87 20.64 -24.71
N THR A 343 8.99 20.31 -25.35
CA THR A 343 9.40 18.91 -25.53
C THR A 343 9.51 18.17 -24.20
N LEU A 344 10.11 18.79 -23.18
CA LEU A 344 10.22 18.21 -21.84
C LEU A 344 8.83 17.97 -21.21
N PHE A 345 7.95 18.95 -21.29
CA PHE A 345 6.58 18.85 -20.79
C PHE A 345 5.79 17.75 -21.49
N PHE A 346 5.95 17.60 -22.81
CA PHE A 346 5.29 16.54 -23.57
C PHE A 346 5.78 15.15 -23.17
N ASN A 347 7.10 14.98 -23.03
CA ASN A 347 7.72 13.69 -22.72
C ASN A 347 7.39 13.21 -21.30
N GLU A 348 7.33 14.13 -20.34
CA GLU A 348 7.24 13.77 -18.92
C GLU A 348 5.86 13.98 -18.31
N VAL A 349 5.05 14.91 -18.83
CA VAL A 349 3.73 15.23 -18.28
C VAL A 349 2.60 14.78 -19.21
N VAL A 350 2.57 15.29 -20.45
CA VAL A 350 1.47 14.98 -21.39
C VAL A 350 1.39 13.50 -21.72
N ARG A 351 2.55 12.83 -21.84
CA ARG A 351 2.62 11.37 -22.06
C ARG A 351 1.91 10.57 -20.97
N LEU A 352 1.92 11.06 -19.73
CA LEU A 352 1.35 10.35 -18.59
C LEU A 352 -0.12 10.74 -18.36
N HIS A 353 -0.45 12.02 -18.49
CA HIS A 353 -1.71 12.58 -17.98
C HIS A 353 -2.60 13.22 -19.05
N GLY A 354 -2.10 13.35 -20.28
CA GLY A 354 -2.77 14.06 -21.36
C GLY A 354 -2.53 15.57 -21.34
N VAL A 355 -3.20 16.26 -22.27
CA VAL A 355 -3.09 17.72 -22.43
C VAL A 355 -3.98 18.41 -21.41
N PRO A 356 -3.45 19.31 -20.56
CA PRO A 356 -4.26 20.01 -19.56
C PRO A 356 -5.21 21.02 -20.22
N LYS A 357 -6.34 21.30 -19.56
CA LYS A 357 -7.29 22.34 -19.95
C LYS A 357 -6.77 23.73 -19.62
N SER A 358 -6.07 23.89 -18.50
CA SER A 358 -5.43 25.16 -18.16
C SER A 358 -4.04 24.97 -17.55
N ILE A 359 -3.16 25.93 -17.85
CA ILE A 359 -1.82 26.04 -17.25
C ILE A 359 -1.73 27.38 -16.56
N THR A 360 -1.43 27.35 -15.26
CA THR A 360 -1.10 28.54 -14.47
C THR A 360 0.40 28.64 -14.32
N SER A 361 1.01 29.77 -14.68
CA SER A 361 2.46 29.96 -14.51
C SER A 361 2.79 31.39 -14.11
N ASP A 362 4.04 31.62 -13.71
CA ASP A 362 4.60 32.96 -13.66
C ASP A 362 4.78 33.57 -15.06
N ARG A 363 5.35 34.77 -15.10
CA ARG A 363 5.63 35.50 -16.34
C ARG A 363 7.06 35.25 -16.85
N ASP A 364 7.65 34.08 -16.58
CA ASP A 364 8.95 33.73 -17.16
C ASP A 364 8.91 33.85 -18.69
N VAL A 365 10.00 34.37 -19.27
CA VAL A 365 10.15 34.64 -20.70
C VAL A 365 9.81 33.42 -21.58
N LYS A 366 10.01 32.20 -21.06
CA LYS A 366 9.68 30.95 -21.76
C LYS A 366 8.16 30.77 -21.89
N PHE A 367 7.40 31.04 -20.83
CA PHE A 367 5.94 30.85 -20.77
C PHE A 367 5.17 31.97 -21.49
N ILE A 368 5.74 33.18 -21.59
CA ILE A 368 5.12 34.28 -22.35
C ILE A 368 5.52 34.31 -23.83
N SER A 369 6.44 33.43 -24.25
CA SER A 369 6.95 33.42 -25.62
C SER A 369 5.84 33.18 -26.65
N HIS A 370 6.01 33.75 -27.85
CA HIS A 370 5.05 33.56 -28.95
C HIS A 370 4.84 32.07 -29.27
N PHE A 371 5.93 31.30 -29.29
CA PHE A 371 5.87 29.85 -29.49
C PHE A 371 4.97 29.15 -28.46
N TRP A 372 5.16 29.45 -27.17
CA TRP A 372 4.39 28.81 -26.09
C TRP A 372 2.89 29.15 -26.21
N ARG A 373 2.57 30.42 -26.45
CA ARG A 373 1.19 30.88 -26.61
C ARG A 373 0.49 30.22 -27.80
N GLU A 374 1.17 30.14 -28.96
CA GLU A 374 0.59 29.51 -30.15
C GLU A 374 0.46 27.99 -30.01
N LEU A 375 1.42 27.33 -29.35
CA LEU A 375 1.34 25.90 -29.07
C LEU A 375 0.07 25.56 -28.27
N TRP A 376 -0.14 26.22 -27.13
CA TRP A 376 -1.27 25.92 -26.25
C TRP A 376 -2.62 26.40 -26.82
N LYS A 377 -2.64 27.52 -27.55
CA LYS A 377 -3.82 27.94 -28.32
C LYS A 377 -4.24 26.86 -29.32
N ARG A 378 -3.29 26.22 -30.00
CA ARG A 378 -3.57 25.16 -30.99
C ARG A 378 -4.04 23.85 -30.34
N LEU A 379 -3.64 23.61 -29.10
CA LEU A 379 -4.05 22.45 -28.29
C LEU A 379 -5.34 22.69 -27.49
N GLY A 380 -5.85 23.92 -27.48
CA GLY A 380 -7.06 24.29 -26.74
C GLY A 380 -6.83 24.46 -25.23
N THR A 381 -5.59 24.70 -24.79
CA THR A 381 -5.24 24.93 -23.38
C THR A 381 -5.24 26.42 -23.04
N ASP A 382 -5.94 26.78 -21.97
CA ASP A 382 -6.01 28.14 -21.44
C ASP A 382 -4.75 28.49 -20.63
N LEU A 383 -4.10 29.61 -20.95
CA LEU A 383 -2.89 30.09 -20.25
C LEU A 383 -3.24 31.19 -19.26
N ARG A 384 -2.96 30.94 -17.98
CA ARG A 384 -3.21 31.88 -16.88
C ARG A 384 -1.89 32.32 -16.26
N PHE A 385 -1.57 33.60 -16.38
CA PHE A 385 -0.32 34.14 -15.83
C PHE A 385 -0.55 34.82 -14.49
N SER A 386 0.25 34.49 -13.48
CA SER A 386 0.27 35.24 -12.22
C SER A 386 0.78 36.67 -12.47
N SER A 387 0.34 37.63 -11.65
CA SER A 387 0.78 39.02 -11.81
C SER A 387 2.18 39.21 -11.22
N ALA A 388 3.00 40.04 -11.85
CA ALA A 388 4.41 40.27 -11.46
C ALA A 388 4.59 40.85 -10.03
N TYR A 389 3.50 41.32 -9.40
CA TYR A 389 3.50 41.96 -8.09
C TYR A 389 2.63 41.24 -7.03
N HIS A 390 1.96 40.13 -7.38
CA HIS A 390 1.26 39.27 -6.40
C HIS A 390 1.71 37.80 -6.52
N PRO A 391 2.84 37.43 -5.88
CA PRO A 391 3.26 36.04 -5.65
C PRO A 391 2.17 35.19 -4.98
N GLN A 392 1.19 35.85 -4.36
CA GLN A 392 0.03 35.26 -3.70
C GLN A 392 -0.87 34.41 -4.60
N SER A 393 -0.80 34.61 -5.93
CA SER A 393 -1.61 33.87 -6.91
C SER A 393 -1.08 32.45 -7.14
N ASP A 394 0.22 32.24 -6.90
CA ASP A 394 0.93 30.98 -7.13
C ASP A 394 1.57 30.41 -5.84
N GLY A 395 1.01 30.77 -4.70
CA GLY A 395 1.48 30.31 -3.39
C GLY A 395 1.54 28.79 -3.22
N GLN A 396 0.77 28.05 -4.03
CA GLN A 396 0.84 26.59 -4.03
C GLN A 396 2.18 26.10 -4.55
N THR A 397 2.66 26.63 -5.67
CA THR A 397 3.93 26.21 -6.28
C THR A 397 5.11 26.69 -5.44
N GLU A 398 5.01 27.85 -4.79
CA GLU A 398 5.99 28.33 -3.80
C GLU A 398 6.18 27.35 -2.62
N VAL A 399 5.07 26.85 -2.04
CA VAL A 399 5.11 25.88 -0.94
C VAL A 399 5.75 24.56 -1.40
N VAL A 400 5.45 24.12 -2.62
CA VAL A 400 6.03 22.92 -3.24
C VAL A 400 7.54 23.12 -3.41
N ASN A 401 7.97 24.24 -4.00
CA ASN A 401 9.38 24.56 -4.22
C ASN A 401 10.18 24.60 -2.92
N ARG A 402 9.62 25.21 -1.86
CA ARG A 402 10.24 25.23 -0.53
C ARG A 402 10.38 23.83 0.06
N THR A 403 9.36 23.00 -0.10
CA THR A 403 9.38 21.61 0.38
C THR A 403 10.44 20.80 -0.35
N LEU A 404 10.48 20.90 -1.68
CA LEU A 404 11.48 20.25 -2.52
C LEU A 404 12.90 20.73 -2.19
N GLY A 405 13.10 22.04 -2.02
CA GLY A 405 14.41 22.60 -1.65
C GLY A 405 14.92 22.11 -0.29
N ASN A 406 14.02 21.88 0.68
CA ASN A 406 14.38 21.25 1.95
C ASN A 406 14.74 19.76 1.76
N MET A 407 13.94 19.01 0.99
CA MET A 407 14.19 17.60 0.69
C MET A 407 15.55 17.40 0.00
N LEU A 408 15.83 18.19 -1.04
CA LEU A 408 17.09 18.11 -1.78
C LEU A 408 18.29 18.42 -0.88
N ARG A 409 18.21 19.44 -0.01
CA ARG A 409 19.29 19.72 0.94
C ARG A 409 19.55 18.55 1.89
N CYS A 410 18.50 17.92 2.42
CA CYS A 410 18.65 16.76 3.30
C CYS A 410 19.17 15.50 2.56
N LEU A 411 18.75 15.28 1.31
CA LEU A 411 19.15 14.13 0.52
C LEU A 411 20.58 14.23 -0.01
N VAL A 412 20.98 15.44 -0.43
CA VAL A 412 22.26 15.69 -1.11
C VAL A 412 23.39 16.03 -0.12
N GLN A 413 23.06 16.63 1.03
CA GLN A 413 23.99 16.96 2.10
C GLN A 413 25.23 17.71 1.55
N GLU A 414 26.43 17.18 1.77
CA GLU A 414 27.70 17.78 1.36
C GLU A 414 28.02 17.66 -0.14
N GLN A 415 27.17 17.00 -0.94
CA GLN A 415 27.42 16.72 -2.36
C GLN A 415 26.47 17.47 -3.31
N PRO A 416 26.34 18.82 -3.21
CA PRO A 416 25.25 19.61 -3.81
C PRO A 416 25.06 19.44 -5.32
N LYS A 417 26.06 18.96 -6.06
CA LYS A 417 25.97 18.70 -7.51
C LYS A 417 25.24 17.41 -7.89
N GLN A 418 24.86 16.58 -6.91
CA GLN A 418 24.16 15.31 -7.11
C GLN A 418 22.64 15.42 -6.95
N TRP A 419 22.09 16.64 -6.85
CA TRP A 419 20.64 16.84 -6.69
C TRP A 419 19.80 16.17 -7.77
N GLU A 420 20.31 16.05 -8.99
CA GLU A 420 19.63 15.38 -10.09
C GLU A 420 19.47 13.87 -9.87
N GLU A 421 20.43 13.22 -9.20
CA GLU A 421 20.42 11.77 -8.96
C GLU A 421 19.37 11.38 -7.89
N VAL A 422 19.05 12.31 -6.98
CA VAL A 422 18.05 12.11 -5.92
C VAL A 422 16.69 12.71 -6.25
N LEU A 423 16.53 13.36 -7.41
CA LEU A 423 15.33 14.09 -7.77
C LEU A 423 14.10 13.17 -7.85
N SER A 424 14.25 11.97 -8.43
CA SER A 424 13.19 10.97 -8.50
C SER A 424 12.76 10.47 -7.12
N ARG A 425 13.71 10.36 -6.17
CA ARG A 425 13.42 10.00 -4.78
C ARG A 425 12.66 11.11 -4.08
N ALA A 426 13.05 12.36 -4.30
CA ALA A 426 12.35 13.52 -3.77
C ALA A 426 10.92 13.64 -4.33
N GLU A 427 10.74 13.40 -5.64
CA GLU A 427 9.42 13.39 -6.28
C GLU A 427 8.51 12.31 -5.69
N PHE A 428 9.01 11.08 -5.57
CA PHE A 428 8.27 9.99 -4.96
C PHE A 428 7.89 10.31 -3.50
N ALA A 429 8.86 10.76 -2.69
CA ALA A 429 8.63 11.10 -1.29
C ALA A 429 7.59 12.23 -1.14
N PHE A 430 7.65 13.24 -2.02
CA PHE A 430 6.67 14.33 -2.06
C PHE A 430 5.28 13.82 -2.42
N ASN A 431 5.14 12.99 -3.46
CA ASN A 431 3.85 12.47 -3.88
C ASN A 431 3.26 11.42 -2.93
N ALA A 432 4.09 10.75 -2.12
CA ALA A 432 3.69 9.82 -1.08
C ALA A 432 3.29 10.52 0.23
N MET A 433 3.71 11.76 0.45
CA MET A 433 3.38 12.50 1.67
C MET A 433 1.92 12.95 1.66
N THR A 434 1.27 12.96 2.82
CA THR A 434 -0.09 13.48 2.89
C THR A 434 -0.07 15.01 2.77
N ASN A 435 -0.87 15.53 1.84
CA ASN A 435 -1.03 16.97 1.73
C ASN A 435 -2.07 17.47 2.74
N ARG A 436 -1.79 18.58 3.43
CA ARG A 436 -2.71 19.17 4.42
C ARG A 436 -4.03 19.63 3.80
N SER A 437 -4.01 20.10 2.55
CA SER A 437 -5.21 20.62 1.87
C SER A 437 -6.18 19.53 1.44
N THR A 438 -5.67 18.37 1.01
CA THR A 438 -6.49 17.26 0.51
C THR A 438 -6.74 16.17 1.55
N GLY A 439 -5.96 16.16 2.64
CA GLY A 439 -5.99 15.11 3.67
C GLY A 439 -5.49 13.75 3.19
N LYS A 440 -5.06 13.62 1.93
CA LYS A 440 -4.58 12.38 1.30
C LYS A 440 -3.22 12.61 0.63
N ALA A 441 -2.50 11.52 0.35
CA ALA A 441 -1.29 11.58 -0.45
C ALA A 441 -1.65 11.86 -1.92
N PRO A 442 -0.97 12.79 -2.61
CA PRO A 442 -1.22 13.05 -4.02
C PRO A 442 -1.22 11.81 -4.91
N PHE A 443 -0.27 10.90 -4.67
CA PHE A 443 -0.18 9.62 -5.37
C PHE A 443 -1.47 8.80 -5.22
N ALA A 444 -2.04 8.76 -4.01
CA ALA A 444 -3.25 8.00 -3.73
C ALA A 444 -4.52 8.62 -4.34
N ILE A 445 -4.52 9.94 -4.58
CA ILE A 445 -5.62 10.61 -5.29
C ILE A 445 -5.59 10.25 -6.77
N VAL A 446 -4.42 10.30 -7.40
CA VAL A 446 -4.26 10.05 -8.84
C VAL A 446 -4.44 8.57 -9.18
N TYR A 447 -3.78 7.68 -8.43
CA TYR A 447 -3.78 6.24 -8.74
C TYR A 447 -4.81 5.43 -7.96
N THR A 448 -5.61 6.08 -7.10
CA THR A 448 -6.61 5.43 -6.23
C THR A 448 -6.04 4.34 -5.30
N LYS A 449 -4.72 4.31 -5.12
CA LYS A 449 -3.97 3.35 -4.31
C LYS A 449 -2.81 4.04 -3.60
N ALA A 450 -2.50 3.61 -2.37
CA ALA A 450 -1.27 4.04 -1.70
C ALA A 450 -0.02 3.63 -2.52
N PRO A 451 1.02 4.47 -2.57
CA PRO A 451 2.28 4.10 -3.21
C PRO A 451 2.95 2.99 -2.42
N ASN A 452 3.39 1.92 -3.10
CA ASN A 452 4.19 0.89 -2.45
C ASN A 452 5.48 1.54 -1.90
N THR A 453 5.63 1.61 -0.59
CA THR A 453 6.89 2.03 0.07
C THR A 453 7.89 0.85 0.15
N VAL A 454 9.17 1.06 0.48
CA VAL A 454 10.14 -0.05 0.66
C VAL A 454 9.62 -1.10 1.66
N ILE A 455 8.79 -0.69 2.62
CA ILE A 455 8.14 -1.54 3.62
C ILE A 455 6.88 -2.27 3.06
N GLU A 456 6.47 -1.97 1.82
CA GLU A 456 5.30 -2.55 1.12
C GLU A 456 5.69 -3.21 -0.22
N SER A 457 6.95 -3.16 -0.63
CA SER A 457 7.32 -3.42 -2.03
C SER A 457 7.87 -4.82 -2.29
N TYR A 458 7.60 -5.83 -1.46
CA TYR A 458 7.86 -7.23 -1.82
C TYR A 458 6.81 -8.22 -1.26
#